data_AF-A0A7J3NLX3-F1
#
_entry.id   AF-A0A7J3NLX3-F1
#
_cell.length_a   1.000
_cell.length_b   1.000
_cell.length_c   1.000
_cell.angle_alpha   90.00
_cell.angle_beta   90.00
_cell.angle_gamma   90.00
#
_symmetry.space_group_name_H-M   'P 1'
#
loop_
_entity.id
_entity.type
_entity.pdbx_description
1 polymer ?
#
loop_
_entity_poly.entity_id
_entity_poly.type
_entity_poly.pdbx_seq_one_letter_code
_entity_poly.pdbx_strand_id
1 'polypeptide(L)'
;MGVVIHVWGEAGSGKTALAVRISSSLSEKGFHVIYVSDRLPRGVWGNVERVTFLIISEACVLADLSDMIESLVNPRTRLVVIDTVAGLFRHLARTAKLRLLPVMCLRLRRLAAEKGVSALLLNEAITLEGEEKPWEGNELERYSDFTVRLRKDDGKHIVEGISLDRFLPREALDALEVAA
;
A
#
# COMPACT_ATOMS: atom_id res chain seq x y z
N MET A 1 14.30 4.62 9.47
CA MET A 1 12.96 4.52 10.07
C MET A 1 12.03 4.04 8.98
N GLY A 2 11.21 3.02 9.23
CA GLY A 2 10.18 2.59 8.28
C GLY A 2 8.95 3.49 8.40
N VAL A 3 8.15 3.57 7.34
CA VAL A 3 6.92 4.38 7.30
C VAL A 3 5.77 3.57 6.72
N VAL A 4 4.54 3.89 7.13
CA VAL A 4 3.31 3.34 6.56
C VAL A 4 2.70 4.37 5.61
N ILE A 5 2.57 4.02 4.34
CA ILE A 5 2.04 4.87 3.28
C ILE A 5 0.74 4.25 2.79
N HIS A 6 -0.36 5.00 2.91
CA HIS A 6 -1.64 4.64 2.32
C HIS A 6 -1.81 5.37 0.98
N VAL A 7 -2.05 4.61 -0.08
CA VAL A 7 -2.30 5.13 -1.43
C VAL A 7 -3.66 4.67 -1.89
N TRP A 8 -4.55 5.59 -2.22
CA TRP A 8 -5.90 5.27 -2.68
C TRP A 8 -6.27 6.00 -3.97
N GLY A 9 -7.35 5.57 -4.62
CA GLY A 9 -7.85 6.20 -5.85
C GLY A 9 -8.65 5.24 -6.72
N GLU A 10 -9.15 5.73 -7.84
CA GLU A 10 -10.01 4.97 -8.75
C GLU A 10 -9.30 3.78 -9.42
N ALA A 11 -10.07 2.79 -9.89
CA ALA A 11 -9.53 1.72 -10.71
C ALA A 11 -8.81 2.29 -11.95
N GLY A 12 -7.62 1.79 -12.26
CA GLY A 12 -6.82 2.31 -13.38
C GLY A 12 -6.02 3.58 -13.10
N SER A 13 -6.04 4.13 -11.88
CA SER A 13 -5.20 5.28 -11.48
C SER A 13 -3.72 4.96 -11.26
N GLY A 14 -3.24 3.78 -11.69
CA GLY A 14 -1.82 3.43 -11.64
C GLY A 14 -1.28 2.95 -10.28
N LYS A 15 -2.10 2.79 -9.24
CA LYS A 15 -1.67 2.30 -7.89
C LYS A 15 -0.80 1.04 -7.94
N THR A 16 -1.31 -0.04 -8.53
CA THR A 16 -0.57 -1.30 -8.67
C THR A 16 0.71 -1.09 -9.50
N ALA A 17 0.64 -0.34 -10.61
CA ALA A 17 1.81 -0.06 -11.44
C ALA A 17 2.91 0.71 -10.68
N LEU A 18 2.52 1.65 -9.82
CA LEU A 18 3.42 2.36 -8.92
C LEU A 18 4.08 1.39 -7.93
N ALA A 19 3.30 0.55 -7.25
CA ALA A 19 3.83 -0.42 -6.30
C ALA A 19 4.78 -1.44 -6.95
N VAL A 20 4.44 -1.94 -8.14
CA VAL A 20 5.32 -2.82 -8.92
C VAL A 20 6.63 -2.12 -9.28
N ARG A 21 6.60 -0.87 -9.75
CA ARG A 21 7.82 -0.10 -10.05
C ARG A 21 8.71 0.12 -8.84
N ILE A 22 8.13 0.52 -7.70
CA ILE A 22 8.88 0.70 -6.46
C ILE A 22 9.51 -0.63 -6.02
N SER A 23 8.73 -1.72 -6.07
CA SER A 23 9.19 -3.07 -5.73
C SER A 23 10.33 -3.52 -6.63
N SER A 24 10.19 -3.32 -7.94
CA SER A 24 11.23 -3.58 -8.95
C SER A 24 12.52 -2.83 -8.62
N SER A 25 12.43 -1.52 -8.42
CA SER A 25 13.61 -0.69 -8.14
C SER A 25 14.34 -1.10 -6.86
N LEU A 26 13.60 -1.46 -5.81
CA LEU A 26 14.20 -1.93 -4.56
C LEU A 26 14.86 -3.31 -4.73
N SER A 27 14.19 -4.22 -5.46
CA SER A 27 14.72 -5.55 -5.72
C SER A 27 16.02 -5.51 -6.52
N GLU A 28 16.12 -4.64 -7.52
CA GLU A 28 17.33 -4.41 -8.33
C GLU A 28 18.50 -3.86 -7.48
N LYS A 29 18.19 -3.05 -6.48
CA LYS A 29 19.18 -2.55 -5.49
C LYS A 29 19.57 -3.61 -4.45
N GLY A 30 19.08 -4.84 -4.58
CA GLY A 30 19.41 -5.96 -3.71
C GLY A 30 18.57 -6.05 -2.44
N PHE A 31 17.56 -5.20 -2.27
CA PHE A 31 16.63 -5.29 -1.14
C PHE A 31 15.57 -6.36 -1.37
N HIS A 32 15.05 -6.92 -0.28
CA HIS A 32 13.96 -7.85 -0.31
C HIS A 32 12.61 -7.10 -0.19
N VAL A 33 11.62 -7.53 -0.96
CA VAL A 33 10.26 -6.98 -0.97
C VAL A 33 9.27 -8.10 -0.72
N ILE A 34 8.29 -7.87 0.15
CA ILE A 34 7.14 -8.77 0.34
C ILE A 34 5.94 -8.12 -0.34
N TYR A 35 5.33 -8.81 -1.29
CA TYR A 35 4.18 -8.31 -2.05
C TYR A 35 2.96 -9.19 -1.78
N VAL A 36 1.96 -8.63 -1.11
CA VAL A 36 0.73 -9.33 -0.74
C VAL A 36 -0.40 -8.89 -1.66
N SER A 37 -1.12 -9.85 -2.23
CA SER A 37 -2.26 -9.58 -3.10
C SER A 37 -3.22 -10.76 -3.15
N ASP A 38 -4.43 -10.57 -3.66
CA ASP A 38 -5.38 -11.65 -3.97
C ASP A 38 -5.03 -12.40 -5.27
N ARG A 39 -4.13 -11.84 -6.06
CA ARG A 39 -3.67 -12.39 -7.35
C ARG A 39 -2.27 -11.94 -7.69
N LEU A 40 -1.65 -12.60 -8.66
CA LEU A 40 -0.30 -12.22 -9.09
C LEU A 40 -0.35 -10.87 -9.84
N PRO A 41 0.32 -9.82 -9.33
CA PRO A 41 0.31 -8.50 -9.96
C PRO A 41 0.97 -8.52 -11.34
N ARG A 42 0.30 -7.89 -12.33
CA ARG A 42 0.85 -7.73 -13.68
C ARG A 42 1.85 -6.57 -13.71
N GLY A 43 2.97 -6.75 -14.40
CA GLY A 43 3.94 -5.69 -14.64
C GLY A 43 5.34 -6.21 -14.93
N VAL A 44 6.26 -5.28 -15.16
CA VAL A 44 7.69 -5.59 -15.30
C VAL A 44 8.31 -5.61 -13.91
N TRP A 45 8.88 -6.75 -13.57
CA TRP A 45 9.61 -6.96 -12.33
C TRP A 45 11.10 -6.99 -12.64
N GLY A 46 11.89 -6.36 -11.78
CA GLY A 46 13.35 -6.38 -11.84
C GLY A 46 13.87 -7.72 -11.35
N ASN A 47 14.59 -7.72 -10.23
CA ASN A 47 15.07 -8.97 -9.65
C ASN A 47 13.96 -9.69 -8.88
N VAL A 48 13.16 -10.48 -9.60
CA VAL A 48 12.03 -11.27 -9.07
C VAL A 48 12.44 -12.19 -7.92
N GLU A 49 13.66 -12.72 -7.90
CA GLU A 49 14.14 -13.61 -6.83
C GLU A 49 14.19 -12.93 -5.46
N ARG A 50 14.16 -11.59 -5.43
CA ARG A 50 14.12 -10.78 -4.21
C ARG A 50 12.73 -10.26 -3.87
N VAL A 51 11.71 -10.73 -4.59
CA VAL A 51 10.31 -10.40 -4.32
C VAL A 51 9.58 -11.67 -3.87
N THR A 52 9.18 -11.70 -2.61
CA THR A 52 8.32 -12.76 -2.09
C THR A 52 6.86 -12.37 -2.33
N PHE A 53 6.16 -13.14 -3.15
CA PHE A 53 4.73 -12.97 -3.39
C PHE A 53 3.91 -13.80 -2.41
N LEU A 54 3.00 -13.14 -1.68
CA LEU A 54 1.98 -13.79 -0.86
C LEU A 54 0.62 -13.59 -1.53
N ILE A 55 0.13 -14.66 -2.17
CA ILE A 55 -1.17 -14.65 -2.84
C ILE A 55 -2.23 -15.21 -1.89
N ILE A 56 -3.17 -14.37 -1.48
CA ILE A 56 -4.18 -14.68 -0.46
C ILE A 56 -5.55 -14.78 -1.12
N SER A 57 -6.04 -16.00 -1.32
CA SER A 57 -7.35 -16.27 -1.92
C SER A 57 -8.45 -16.57 -0.90
N GLU A 58 -8.09 -16.83 0.36
CA GLU A 58 -9.03 -17.31 1.38
C GLU A 58 -9.06 -16.46 2.64
N ALA A 59 -10.27 -16.23 3.14
CA ALA A 59 -10.53 -15.43 4.34
C ALA A 59 -9.86 -15.97 5.62
N CYS A 60 -9.65 -17.29 5.72
CA CYS A 60 -9.02 -17.92 6.88
C CYS A 60 -7.55 -17.48 7.03
N VAL A 61 -6.86 -17.29 5.91
CA VAL A 61 -5.44 -16.91 5.87
C VAL A 61 -5.21 -15.46 6.32
N LEU A 62 -6.24 -14.60 6.21
CA LEU A 62 -6.14 -13.19 6.63
C LEU A 62 -5.93 -13.02 8.14
N ALA A 63 -6.34 -13.99 8.95
CA ALA A 63 -6.12 -13.95 10.39
C ALA A 63 -4.61 -14.04 10.73
N ASP A 64 -3.87 -14.84 9.95
CA ASP A 64 -2.45 -15.11 10.16
C ASP A 64 -1.55 -14.22 9.29
N LEU A 65 -2.12 -13.37 8.42
CA LEU A 65 -1.39 -12.59 7.44
C LEU A 65 -0.26 -11.75 8.05
N SER A 66 -0.53 -11.12 9.19
CA SER A 66 0.49 -10.29 9.86
C SER A 66 1.67 -11.12 10.36
N ASP A 67 1.40 -12.29 10.91
CA ASP A 67 2.43 -13.20 11.43
C ASP A 67 3.23 -13.83 10.29
N MET A 68 2.57 -14.16 9.17
CA MET A 68 3.24 -14.61 7.96
C MET A 68 4.19 -13.54 7.42
N ILE A 69 3.74 -12.28 7.31
CA ILE A 69 4.59 -11.17 6.86
C ILE A 69 5.79 -11.02 7.78
N GLU A 70 5.57 -11.02 9.10
CA GLU A 70 6.64 -10.89 10.09
C GLU A 70 7.67 -12.02 9.99
N SER A 71 7.23 -13.25 9.73
CA SER A 71 8.13 -14.41 9.57
C SER A 71 9.04 -14.33 8.33
N LEU A 72 8.61 -13.61 7.29
CA LEU A 72 9.34 -13.43 6.03
C LEU A 72 10.28 -12.21 6.06
N VAL A 73 10.15 -11.35 7.07
CA VAL A 73 11.00 -10.18 7.22
C VAL A 73 12.41 -10.63 7.60
N ASN A 74 13.38 -10.21 6.80
CA ASN A 74 14.80 -10.43 7.04
C ASN A 74 15.55 -9.09 7.03
N PRO A 75 16.85 -9.05 7.40
CA PRO A 75 17.60 -7.80 7.48
C PRO A 75 17.68 -6.98 6.18
N ARG A 76 17.40 -7.61 5.02
CA ARG A 76 17.33 -6.94 3.71
C ARG A 76 15.93 -6.52 3.30
N THR A 77 14.88 -6.92 4.02
CA THR A 77 13.52 -6.47 3.74
C THR A 77 13.42 -4.96 3.91
N ARG A 78 12.90 -4.26 2.90
CA ARG A 78 12.70 -2.80 2.95
C ARG A 78 11.28 -2.36 2.64
N LEU A 79 10.49 -3.23 2.03
CA LEU A 79 9.12 -2.91 1.64
C LEU A 79 8.20 -4.11 1.84
N VAL A 80 7.03 -3.84 2.41
CA VAL A 80 5.84 -4.69 2.37
C VAL A 80 4.79 -3.95 1.55
N VAL A 81 4.21 -4.58 0.55
CA VAL A 81 3.09 -4.04 -0.25
C VAL A 81 1.84 -4.84 0.04
N ILE A 82 0.71 -4.15 0.25
CA ILE A 82 -0.63 -4.74 0.32
C ILE A 82 -1.46 -4.23 -0.87
N ASP A 83 -1.69 -5.07 -1.87
CA ASP A 83 -2.32 -4.72 -3.16
C ASP A 83 -3.55 -5.59 -3.49
N THR A 84 -4.79 -5.10 -3.37
CA THR A 84 -5.21 -3.92 -2.61
C THR A 84 -5.85 -4.38 -1.32
N VAL A 85 -5.87 -3.50 -0.31
CA VAL A 85 -6.60 -3.72 0.94
C VAL A 85 -8.07 -4.04 0.66
N ALA A 86 -8.68 -3.34 -0.29
CA ALA A 86 -10.04 -3.64 -0.73
C ALA A 86 -10.16 -5.04 -1.34
N GLY A 87 -9.23 -5.46 -2.22
CA GLY A 87 -9.21 -6.81 -2.78
C GLY A 87 -9.16 -7.90 -1.71
N LEU A 88 -8.32 -7.69 -0.70
CA LEU A 88 -8.14 -8.66 0.39
C LEU A 88 -9.32 -8.68 1.38
N PHE A 89 -9.92 -7.54 1.74
CA PHE A 89 -10.86 -7.48 2.87
C PHE A 89 -12.31 -7.20 2.50
N ARG A 90 -12.63 -6.79 1.26
CA ARG A 90 -14.01 -6.41 0.87
C ARG A 90 -15.04 -7.49 1.08
N HIS A 91 -14.69 -8.75 0.84
CA HIS A 91 -15.59 -9.88 1.06
C HIS A 91 -15.92 -10.08 2.56
N LEU A 92 -15.14 -9.49 3.47
CA LEU A 92 -15.36 -9.53 4.91
C LEU A 92 -16.18 -8.35 5.45
N ALA A 93 -16.55 -7.36 4.62
CA ALA A 93 -17.20 -6.12 5.07
C ALA A 93 -18.50 -6.35 5.87
N ARG A 94 -19.20 -7.46 5.61
CA ARG A 94 -20.44 -7.85 6.30
C ARG A 94 -20.23 -8.88 7.42
N THR A 95 -18.99 -9.10 7.82
CA THR A 95 -18.61 -10.11 8.80
C THR A 95 -17.87 -9.47 9.96
N ALA A 96 -17.93 -10.12 11.13
CA ALA A 96 -17.11 -9.70 12.26
C ALA A 96 -15.59 -9.77 11.99
N LYS A 97 -15.16 -10.43 10.90
CA LYS A 97 -13.74 -10.56 10.54
C LYS A 97 -13.13 -9.30 9.95
N LEU A 98 -13.93 -8.31 9.56
CA LEU A 98 -13.41 -7.01 9.12
C LEU A 98 -12.52 -6.33 10.18
N ARG A 99 -12.76 -6.63 11.47
CA ARG A 99 -11.92 -6.18 12.60
C ARG A 99 -10.45 -6.59 12.50
N LEU A 100 -10.10 -7.53 11.61
CA LEU A 100 -8.72 -7.94 11.36
C LEU A 100 -7.93 -6.85 10.61
N LEU A 101 -8.59 -5.97 9.85
CA LEU A 101 -7.92 -4.89 9.12
C LEU A 101 -7.17 -3.92 10.07
N PRO A 102 -7.81 -3.34 11.10
CA PRO A 102 -7.10 -2.54 12.11
C PRO A 102 -5.93 -3.28 12.77
N VAL A 103 -6.07 -4.57 13.05
CA VAL A 103 -5.02 -5.39 13.67
C VAL A 103 -3.81 -5.51 12.73
N MET A 104 -4.05 -5.79 11.45
CA MET A 104 -3.01 -5.85 10.42
C MET A 104 -2.28 -4.51 10.30
N CYS A 105 -3.03 -3.39 10.19
CA CYS A 105 -2.44 -2.06 10.11
C CYS A 105 -1.55 -1.74 11.32
N LEU A 106 -2.01 -2.08 12.53
CA LEU A 106 -1.23 -1.89 13.76
C LEU A 106 0.07 -2.72 13.75
N ARG A 107 0.01 -3.97 13.29
CA ARG A 107 1.16 -4.86 13.16
C ARG A 107 2.18 -4.34 12.14
N LEU A 108 1.71 -3.88 10.98
CA LEU A 108 2.57 -3.27 9.95
C LEU A 108 3.24 -1.98 10.47
N ARG A 109 2.53 -1.16 11.23
CA ARG A 109 3.11 0.04 11.87
C ARG A 109 4.21 -0.32 12.87
N ARG A 110 4.00 -1.35 13.70
CA ARG A 110 5.04 -1.85 14.62
C ARG A 110 6.24 -2.38 13.86
N LEU A 111 6.02 -3.16 12.81
CA LEU A 111 7.07 -3.67 11.94
C LEU A 111 7.89 -2.52 11.32
N ALA A 112 7.23 -1.45 10.88
CA ALA A 112 7.88 -0.27 10.33
C ALA A 112 8.75 0.47 11.35
N ALA A 113 8.24 0.64 12.56
CA ALA A 113 8.96 1.30 13.65
C ALA A 113 10.15 0.45 14.14
N GLU A 114 9.95 -0.84 14.36
CA GLU A 114 10.94 -1.73 15.01
C GLU A 114 11.99 -2.29 14.05
N LYS A 115 11.61 -2.60 12.81
CA LYS A 115 12.49 -3.24 11.81
C LYS A 115 12.94 -2.29 10.71
N GLY A 116 12.42 -1.07 10.67
CA GLY A 116 12.76 -0.11 9.62
C GLY A 116 12.24 -0.50 8.23
N VAL A 117 11.16 -1.29 8.16
CA VAL A 117 10.53 -1.76 6.92
C VAL A 117 9.39 -0.82 6.55
N SER A 118 9.37 -0.28 5.33
CA SER A 118 8.23 0.54 4.91
C SER A 118 7.05 -0.35 4.49
N ALA A 119 5.82 0.10 4.74
CA ALA A 119 4.60 -0.55 4.29
C ALA A 119 3.86 0.36 3.31
N LEU A 120 3.44 -0.20 2.17
CA LEU A 120 2.65 0.46 1.16
C LEU A 120 1.27 -0.21 1.07
N LEU A 121 0.24 0.49 1.53
CA LEU A 121 -1.14 0.03 1.55
C LEU A 121 -1.87 0.62 0.35
N LEU A 122 -2.19 -0.20 -0.65
CA LEU A 122 -2.99 0.24 -1.79
C LEU A 122 -4.47 0.04 -1.50
N ASN A 123 -5.29 1.05 -1.78
CA ASN A 123 -6.72 1.00 -1.53
C ASN A 123 -7.53 1.51 -2.73
N GLU A 124 -8.78 1.09 -2.82
CA GLU A 124 -9.68 1.51 -3.90
C GLU A 124 -10.53 2.68 -3.43
N ALA A 125 -10.79 3.63 -4.33
CA ALA A 125 -11.80 4.65 -4.10
C ALA A 125 -13.21 4.05 -4.22
N ILE A 126 -14.13 4.55 -3.40
CA ILE A 126 -15.56 4.33 -3.47
C ILE A 126 -16.27 5.67 -3.47
N THR A 127 -17.40 5.75 -4.17
CA THR A 127 -18.27 6.93 -4.15
C THR A 127 -19.48 6.63 -3.28
N LEU A 128 -19.65 7.41 -2.21
CA LEU A 128 -20.80 7.35 -1.31
C LEU A 128 -21.43 8.74 -1.27
N GLU A 129 -22.71 8.83 -1.63
CA GLU A 129 -23.46 10.09 -1.61
C GLU A 129 -22.82 11.23 -2.43
N GLY A 130 -22.10 10.88 -3.51
CA GLY A 130 -21.40 11.83 -4.37
C GLY A 130 -20.00 12.23 -3.89
N GLU A 131 -19.57 11.77 -2.72
CA GLU A 131 -18.22 11.97 -2.21
C GLU A 131 -17.33 10.75 -2.49
N GLU A 132 -16.14 11.00 -3.05
CA GLU A 132 -15.13 9.96 -3.26
C GLU A 132 -14.26 9.81 -2.02
N LYS A 133 -14.17 8.57 -1.51
CA LYS A 133 -13.40 8.22 -0.31
C LYS A 133 -12.67 6.90 -0.51
N PRO A 134 -11.58 6.62 0.21
CA PRO A 134 -11.01 5.28 0.25
C PRO A 134 -12.02 4.24 0.77
N TRP A 135 -11.89 2.99 0.32
CA TRP A 135 -12.66 1.86 0.86
C TRP A 135 -12.32 1.67 2.35
N GLU A 136 -13.34 1.45 3.19
CA GLU A 136 -13.30 1.58 4.67
C GLU A 136 -13.11 3.01 5.19
N GLY A 137 -13.33 4.01 4.34
CA GLY A 137 -13.22 5.42 4.70
C GLY A 137 -11.83 5.76 5.25
N ASN A 138 -11.79 6.66 6.23
CA ASN A 138 -10.53 7.20 6.75
C ASN A 138 -9.84 6.28 7.77
N GLU A 139 -10.28 5.03 7.92
CA GLU A 139 -9.73 4.12 8.94
C GLU A 139 -8.24 3.84 8.69
N LEU A 140 -7.83 3.60 7.44
CA LEU A 140 -6.42 3.39 7.10
C LEU A 140 -5.54 4.62 7.34
N GLU A 141 -6.10 5.82 7.28
CA GLU A 141 -5.36 7.07 7.50
C GLU A 141 -4.86 7.17 8.95
N ARG A 142 -5.62 6.61 9.91
CA ARG A 142 -5.26 6.61 11.34
C ARG A 142 -4.00 5.81 11.64
N TYR A 143 -3.70 4.80 10.82
CA TYR A 143 -2.55 3.92 10.99
C TYR A 143 -1.37 4.30 10.11
N SER A 144 -1.60 5.20 9.15
CA SER A 144 -0.60 5.59 8.15
C SER A 144 0.13 6.87 8.56
N ASP A 145 1.41 6.97 8.19
CA ASP A 145 2.18 8.19 8.34
C ASP A 145 1.88 9.16 7.19
N PHE A 146 1.60 8.61 6.00
CA PHE A 146 1.26 9.37 4.81
C PHE A 146 0.03 8.79 4.13
N THR A 147 -0.86 9.68 3.65
CA THR A 147 -1.97 9.33 2.77
C THR A 147 -1.85 10.10 1.47
N VAL A 148 -1.90 9.38 0.36
CA VAL A 148 -1.79 9.90 -1.01
C VAL A 148 -2.98 9.39 -1.81
N ARG A 149 -3.62 10.27 -2.57
CA ARG A 149 -4.63 9.94 -3.56
C ARG A 149 -4.01 10.00 -4.95
N LEU A 150 -4.21 8.94 -5.72
CA LEU A 150 -3.85 8.88 -7.14
C LEU A 150 -5.11 9.02 -7.99
N ARG A 151 -5.13 10.06 -8.82
CA ARG A 151 -6.17 10.31 -9.82
C ARG A 151 -5.60 10.16 -11.22
N LYS A 152 -6.46 9.88 -12.19
CA LYS A 152 -6.14 9.97 -13.61
C LYS A 152 -6.98 11.08 -14.20
N ASP A 153 -6.34 12.05 -14.84
CA ASP A 153 -7.00 13.19 -15.47
C ASP A 153 -6.33 13.47 -16.81
N ASP A 154 -7.12 13.51 -17.88
CA ASP A 154 -6.67 13.73 -19.26
C ASP A 154 -5.38 12.98 -19.66
N GLY A 155 -5.30 11.69 -19.30
CA GLY A 155 -4.14 10.83 -19.58
C GLY A 155 -2.94 11.02 -18.64
N LYS A 156 -2.94 12.03 -17.77
CA LYS A 156 -1.95 12.26 -16.73
C LYS A 156 -2.36 11.59 -15.42
N HIS A 157 -1.37 11.21 -14.62
CA HIS A 157 -1.58 10.70 -13.26
C HIS A 157 -1.31 11.84 -12.29
N ILE A 158 -2.33 12.24 -11.53
CA ILE A 158 -2.25 13.31 -10.53
C ILE A 158 -2.05 12.67 -9.16
N VAL A 159 -1.12 13.22 -8.38
CA VAL A 159 -0.82 12.81 -7.01
C VAL A 159 -1.28 13.91 -6.06
N GLU A 160 -2.33 13.64 -5.30
CA GLU A 160 -2.85 14.55 -4.27
C GLU A 160 -2.45 14.02 -2.89
N GLY A 161 -1.74 14.79 -2.08
CA GLY A 161 -1.35 14.39 -0.73
C GLY A 161 -2.24 15.04 0.34
N ILE A 162 -2.89 14.24 1.19
CA ILE A 162 -3.67 14.77 2.33
C ILE A 162 -2.76 15.02 3.55
N SER A 163 -1.56 14.43 3.58
CA SER A 163 -0.60 14.55 4.69
C SER A 163 0.85 14.86 4.26
N LEU A 164 1.08 15.17 2.97
CA LEU A 164 2.40 15.63 2.49
C LEU A 164 2.75 17.00 3.10
N ASP A 165 1.75 17.83 3.37
CA ASP A 165 1.88 19.15 4.00
C ASP A 165 2.58 19.12 5.37
N ARG A 166 2.59 17.97 6.06
CA ARG A 166 3.26 17.82 7.35
C ARG A 166 4.78 17.67 7.25
N PHE A 167 5.32 17.36 6.06
CA PHE A 167 6.74 17.02 5.90
C PHE A 167 7.41 17.59 4.64
N LEU A 168 6.66 17.95 3.60
CA LEU A 168 7.19 18.67 2.44
C LEU A 168 6.73 20.13 2.53
N PRO A 169 7.66 21.10 2.61
CA PRO A 169 7.32 22.49 2.37
C PRO A 169 6.63 22.61 1.00
N ARG A 170 5.65 23.51 0.86
CA ARG A 170 4.92 23.72 -0.42
C ARG A 170 5.86 23.82 -1.63
N GLU A 171 7.03 24.44 -1.45
CA GLU A 171 8.07 24.58 -2.47
C GLU A 171 8.57 23.24 -3.06
N ALA A 172 8.58 22.16 -2.26
CA ALA A 172 8.98 20.82 -2.71
C ALA A 172 7.86 20.06 -3.41
N LEU A 173 6.60 20.40 -3.12
CA LEU A 173 5.42 19.88 -3.83
C LEU A 173 5.32 20.52 -5.22
N ASP A 174 5.54 21.83 -5.31
CA ASP A 174 5.56 22.57 -6.57
C ASP A 174 6.65 22.05 -7.52
N ALA A 175 7.80 21.61 -6.97
CA ALA A 175 8.88 21.01 -7.76
C ALA A 175 8.53 19.63 -8.37
N LEU A 176 7.59 18.89 -7.77
CA LEU A 176 7.13 17.60 -8.29
C LEU A 176 6.11 17.75 -9.43
N GLU A 177 5.37 18.86 -9.46
CA GLU A 177 4.42 19.17 -10.54
C GLU A 177 5.14 19.63 -11.82
N VAL A 178 6.36 20.17 -11.72
CA VAL A 178 7.12 20.71 -12.86
C VAL A 178 7.96 19.63 -13.60
N ALA A 179 8.12 18.44 -13.01
CA ALA A 179 8.94 17.36 -13.57
C ALA A 179 8.16 16.31 -14.40
N ALA A 180 6.88 16.54 -14.67
CA ALA A 180 5.98 15.65 -15.44
C ALA A 180 5.40 16.33 -16.68
#